data_AF-A0A1C7GWD3-F1
#
_entry.id   AF-A0A1C7GWD3-F1
#
_cell.length_a   1.000
_cell.length_b   1.000
_cell.length_c   1.000
_cell.angle_alpha   90.00
_cell.angle_beta   90.00
_cell.angle_gamma   90.00
#
_symmetry.space_group_name_H-M   'P 1'
#
loop_
_entity.id
_entity.type
_entity.pdbx_description
1 polymer ?
#
loop_
_entity_poly.entity_id
_entity_poly.type
_entity_poly.pdbx_seq_one_letter_code
_entity_poly.pdbx_strand_id
1 'polypeptide(L)'
;MVQNEAEIFGAVLKAARQEAGLTVEALAERIGVSERYIYRLENNGSTPGYALLYKLIRELAISPDLLFYPEKSTQDSEVDALIRKLATCDERAIRVAKATIQSLIDTAPRQEP
;
A
#
# COMPACT_ATOMS: atom_id res chain seq x y z
N MET A 1 9.48 -14.95 8.81
CA MET A 1 8.18 -15.61 8.54
C MET A 1 7.55 -14.83 7.40
N VAL A 2 7.24 -15.48 6.28
CA VAL A 2 6.57 -14.83 5.14
C VAL A 2 5.13 -14.57 5.58
N GLN A 3 4.75 -13.31 5.78
CA GLN A 3 3.36 -12.96 6.06
C GLN A 3 2.50 -13.36 4.85
N ASN A 4 1.36 -13.99 5.12
CA ASN A 4 0.40 -14.34 4.08
C ASN A 4 -0.32 -13.06 3.61
N GLU A 5 -0.57 -12.90 2.30
CA GLU A 5 -1.25 -11.73 1.71
C GLU A 5 -2.56 -11.39 2.44
N ALA A 6 -3.29 -12.41 2.87
CA ALA A 6 -4.53 -12.24 3.60
C ALA A 6 -4.33 -11.69 5.03
N GLU A 7 -3.21 -12.00 5.67
CA GLU A 7 -2.84 -11.46 6.99
C GLU A 7 -2.43 -9.99 6.88
N ILE A 8 -1.66 -9.64 5.85
CA ILE A 8 -1.27 -8.25 5.56
C ILE A 8 -2.53 -7.42 5.32
N PHE A 9 -3.43 -7.90 4.44
CA PHE A 9 -4.68 -7.22 4.17
C PHE A 9 -5.52 -7.03 5.44
N GLY A 10 -5.70 -8.09 6.24
CA GLY A 10 -6.47 -8.01 7.47
C GLY A 10 -5.90 -7.02 8.48
N ALA A 11 -4.59 -6.98 8.63
CA ALA A 11 -3.90 -6.04 9.52
C ALA A 11 -4.07 -4.58 9.04
N VAL A 12 -3.85 -4.31 7.75
CA VAL A 12 -4.01 -2.96 7.16
C VAL A 12 -5.46 -2.50 7.25
N LEU A 13 -6.42 -3.37 6.94
CA LEU A 13 -7.85 -3.06 7.04
C LEU A 13 -8.23 -2.69 8.47
N LYS A 14 -7.79 -3.49 9.45
CA LYS A 14 -8.07 -3.26 10.87
C LYS A 14 -7.47 -1.93 11.36
N ALA A 15 -6.23 -1.64 11.00
CA ALA A 15 -5.56 -0.41 11.36
C ALA A 15 -6.29 0.81 10.76
N ALA A 16 -6.56 0.80 9.46
CA ALA A 16 -7.25 1.90 8.79
C ALA A 16 -8.67 2.14 9.33
N ARG A 17 -9.40 1.07 9.67
CA ARG A 17 -10.72 1.18 10.32
C ARG A 17 -10.60 1.86 11.69
N GLN A 18 -9.60 1.49 12.49
CA GLN A 18 -9.36 2.07 13.82
C GLN A 18 -8.94 3.54 13.72
N GLU A 19 -8.09 3.90 12.76
CA GLU A 19 -7.70 5.28 12.47
C GLU A 19 -8.90 6.14 12.04
N ALA A 20 -9.83 5.56 11.27
CA ALA A 20 -11.10 6.20 10.90
C ALA A 20 -12.11 6.27 12.07
N GLY A 21 -11.80 5.72 13.24
CA GLY A 21 -12.68 5.71 14.41
C GLY A 21 -13.94 4.86 14.24
N LEU A 22 -13.93 3.89 13.32
CA LEU A 22 -15.11 3.07 13.00
C LEU A 22 -15.12 1.77 13.79
N THR A 23 -16.31 1.37 14.25
CA THR A 23 -16.52 0.01 14.74
C THR A 23 -16.64 -0.97 13.55
N VAL A 24 -16.55 -2.28 13.83
CA VAL A 24 -16.71 -3.31 12.79
C VAL A 24 -18.12 -3.22 12.18
N GLU A 25 -19.11 -2.94 13.01
CA GLU A 25 -20.51 -2.76 12.68
C GLU A 25 -20.72 -1.55 11.75
N ALA A 26 -20.16 -0.40 12.13
CA ALA A 26 -20.26 0.80 11.32
C ALA A 26 -19.61 0.63 9.93
N LEU A 27 -18.45 -0.03 9.85
CA LEU A 27 -17.82 -0.32 8.56
C LEU A 27 -18.65 -1.30 7.73
N ALA A 28 -19.16 -2.37 8.35
CA ALA A 28 -19.98 -3.37 7.68
C ALA A 28 -21.24 -2.74 7.05
N GLU A 29 -21.91 -1.86 7.79
CA GLU A 29 -23.08 -1.11 7.30
C GLU A 29 -22.74 -0.24 6.09
N ARG A 30 -21.67 0.57 6.16
CA ARG A 30 -21.26 1.48 5.08
C ARG A 30 -20.89 0.74 3.79
N ILE A 31 -20.26 -0.41 3.93
CA ILE A 31 -19.78 -1.21 2.80
C ILE A 31 -20.89 -2.13 2.22
N GLY A 32 -21.95 -2.36 3.01
CA GLY A 32 -23.07 -3.22 2.64
C GLY A 32 -22.75 -4.71 2.77
N VAL A 33 -22.06 -5.10 3.85
CA VAL A 33 -21.70 -6.49 4.16
C VAL A 33 -22.02 -6.83 5.61
N SER A 34 -21.86 -8.10 6.02
CA SER A 34 -22.05 -8.49 7.41
C SER A 34 -20.83 -8.18 8.28
N GLU A 35 -21.08 -7.89 9.55
CA GLU A 35 -20.05 -7.72 10.60
C GLU A 35 -19.10 -8.92 10.66
N ARG A 36 -19.68 -10.12 10.62
CA ARG A 36 -18.94 -11.39 10.59
C ARG A 36 -17.99 -11.47 9.40
N TYR A 37 -18.32 -10.84 8.27
CA TYR A 37 -17.42 -10.84 7.13
C TYR A 37 -16.24 -9.89 7.35
N ILE A 38 -16.47 -8.66 7.80
CA ILE A 38 -15.40 -7.73 8.18
C ILE A 38 -14.48 -8.36 9.23
N TYR A 39 -15.04 -9.00 10.27
CA TYR A 39 -14.24 -9.68 11.29
C TYR A 39 -13.33 -10.77 10.69
N ARG A 40 -13.82 -11.57 9.73
CA ARG A 40 -13.01 -12.60 9.06
C ARG A 40 -11.91 -12.01 8.20
N LEU A 41 -12.19 -10.90 7.51
CA LEU A 41 -11.18 -10.17 6.75
C LEU A 41 -10.06 -9.68 7.68
N GLU A 42 -10.40 -9.13 8.84
CA GLU A 42 -9.43 -8.57 9.78
C GLU A 42 -8.61 -9.62 10.55
N ASN A 43 -9.18 -10.81 10.84
CA ASN A 43 -8.58 -11.72 11.83
C ASN A 43 -8.39 -13.17 11.36
N ASN A 44 -9.03 -13.61 10.27
CA ASN A 44 -9.07 -15.04 9.89
C ASN A 44 -8.45 -15.31 8.51
N GLY A 45 -7.58 -14.42 8.02
CA GLY A 45 -6.85 -14.63 6.76
C GLY A 45 -7.76 -14.80 5.54
N SER A 46 -8.90 -14.11 5.51
CA SER A 46 -9.80 -14.09 4.34
C SER A 46 -9.48 -12.88 3.46
N THR A 47 -9.45 -13.07 2.14
CA THR A 47 -9.32 -11.98 1.17
C THR A 47 -10.70 -11.56 0.61
N PRO A 48 -10.92 -10.26 0.39
CA PRO A 48 -12.13 -9.78 -0.27
C PRO A 48 -12.03 -10.02 -1.79
N GLY A 49 -13.16 -10.14 -2.46
CA GLY A 49 -13.20 -10.01 -3.91
C GLY A 49 -12.84 -8.57 -4.35
N TYR A 50 -12.40 -8.39 -5.59
CA TYR A 50 -11.93 -7.10 -6.12
C TYR A 50 -12.91 -5.93 -5.93
N ALA A 51 -14.20 -6.16 -6.20
CA ALA A 51 -15.22 -5.11 -6.05
C ALA A 51 -15.33 -4.62 -4.59
N LEU A 52 -15.16 -5.52 -3.62
CA LEU A 52 -15.20 -5.17 -2.21
C LEU A 52 -13.89 -4.53 -1.74
N LEU A 53 -12.75 -5.05 -2.21
CA LEU A 53 -11.43 -4.44 -2.00
C LEU A 53 -11.45 -2.96 -2.42
N TYR A 54 -11.97 -2.68 -3.62
CA TYR A 54 -12.12 -1.32 -4.14
C TYR A 54 -12.94 -0.42 -3.20
N LYS A 55 -14.08 -0.91 -2.70
CA LYS A 55 -14.92 -0.14 -1.75
C LYS A 55 -14.18 0.13 -0.45
N LEU A 56 -13.56 -0.89 0.14
CA LEU A 56 -12.85 -0.78 1.43
C LEU A 56 -11.69 0.21 1.35
N ILE A 57 -10.88 0.12 0.30
CA ILE A 57 -9.75 1.04 0.08
C ILE A 57 -10.22 2.49 0.02
N ARG A 58 -11.33 2.76 -0.67
CA ARG A 58 -11.84 4.14 -0.82
C ARG A 58 -12.56 4.65 0.42
N GLU A 59 -13.34 3.81 1.09
CA GLU A 59 -14.05 4.17 2.33
C GLU A 59 -13.07 4.55 3.44
N LEU A 60 -11.97 3.81 3.56
CA LEU A 60 -10.98 3.98 4.62
C LEU A 60 -9.73 4.77 4.19
N ALA A 61 -9.72 5.31 2.96
CA ALA A 61 -8.57 6.02 2.38
C ALA A 61 -7.24 5.26 2.50
N ILE A 62 -7.27 3.93 2.34
CA ILE A 62 -6.09 3.07 2.44
C ILE A 62 -5.16 3.34 1.27
N SER A 63 -3.88 3.59 1.53
CA SER A 63 -2.88 3.62 0.46
C SER A 63 -2.70 2.22 -0.13
N PRO A 64 -2.81 2.03 -1.47
CA PRO A 64 -2.53 0.75 -2.10
C PRO A 64 -1.11 0.23 -1.79
N ASP A 65 -0.15 1.11 -1.55
CA ASP A 65 1.22 0.72 -1.23
C ASP A 65 1.31 -0.09 0.06
N LEU A 66 0.43 0.16 1.05
CA LEU A 66 0.37 -0.64 2.28
C LEU A 66 -0.03 -2.11 2.02
N LEU A 67 -0.75 -2.35 0.92
CA LEU A 67 -1.27 -3.68 0.59
C LEU A 67 -0.36 -4.42 -0.41
N PHE A 68 0.15 -3.71 -1.40
CA PHE A 68 0.89 -4.30 -2.52
C PHE A 68 2.41 -4.15 -2.42
N TYR A 69 2.88 -3.24 -1.57
CA TYR A 69 4.29 -3.00 -1.29
C TYR A 69 4.54 -2.78 0.22
N PRO A 70 4.10 -3.71 1.09
CA PRO A 70 4.21 -3.57 2.55
C PRO A 70 5.67 -3.43 3.04
N GLU A 71 6.64 -3.86 2.24
CA GLU A 71 8.07 -3.66 2.47
C GLU A 71 8.53 -2.21 2.27
N LYS A 72 7.75 -1.37 1.58
CA LYS A 72 8.03 0.06 1.42
C LYS A 72 7.40 0.81 2.59
N SER A 73 8.23 1.27 3.52
CA SER A 73 7.80 2.09 4.65
C SER A 73 7.09 3.36 4.15
N THR A 74 5.82 3.53 4.50
CA THR A 74 4.92 4.56 3.94
C THR A 74 5.13 5.99 4.42
N GLN A 75 6.23 6.32 5.11
CA GLN A 75 6.55 7.72 5.43
C GLN A 75 8.06 7.97 5.37
N ASP A 76 8.46 9.00 4.61
CA ASP A 76 9.84 9.47 4.40
C ASP A 76 10.83 8.43 3.85
N SER A 77 10.42 7.71 2.80
CA SER A 77 11.41 6.98 2.00
C SER A 77 12.36 7.97 1.31
N GLU A 78 13.64 7.60 1.17
CA GLU A 78 14.58 8.38 0.35
C GLU A 78 14.07 8.59 -1.09
N VAL A 79 13.23 7.66 -1.57
CA VAL A 79 12.54 7.75 -2.86
C VAL A 79 11.56 8.91 -2.89
N ASP A 80 10.73 9.10 -1.87
CA ASP A 80 9.79 10.22 -1.79
C ASP A 80 10.52 11.56 -1.69
N ALA A 81 11.61 11.61 -0.92
CA ALA A 81 12.48 12.77 -0.86
C ALA A 81 13.09 13.09 -2.24
N LEU A 82 13.47 12.06 -3.00
CA LEU A 82 14.00 12.21 -4.35
C LEU A 82 12.91 12.70 -5.32
N ILE A 83 11.70 12.14 -5.28
CA ILE A 83 10.56 12.58 -6.11
C ILE A 83 10.26 14.06 -5.86
N ARG A 84 10.19 14.49 -4.59
CA ARG A 84 9.96 15.90 -4.23
C ARG A 84 11.06 16.82 -4.78
N LYS A 85 12.33 16.39 -4.72
CA LYS A 85 13.46 17.16 -5.29
C LYS A 85 13.35 17.23 -6.82
N LEU A 86 13.11 16.10 -7.48
CA LEU A 86 12.97 16.04 -8.94
C LEU A 86 11.81 16.90 -9.44
N ALA A 87 10.69 16.98 -8.73
CA ALA A 87 9.57 17.83 -9.11
C ALA A 87 9.91 19.34 -9.21
N THR A 88 11.00 19.78 -8.57
CA THR A 88 11.47 21.18 -8.61
C THR A 88 12.62 21.42 -9.59
N CYS A 89 13.11 20.38 -10.26
CA CYS A 89 14.25 20.47 -11.17
C CYS A 89 13.86 21.03 -12.54
N ASP A 90 14.81 21.70 -13.19
CA ASP A 90 14.69 22.04 -14.60
C ASP A 90 14.88 20.80 -15.52
N GLU A 91 14.54 20.94 -16.79
CA GLU A 91 14.63 19.83 -17.75
C GLU A 91 16.04 19.24 -17.88
N ARG A 92 17.08 20.08 -17.73
CA ARG A 92 18.46 19.61 -17.85
C ARG A 92 18.80 18.71 -16.67
N ALA A 93 18.48 19.13 -15.45
CA ALA A 93 18.68 18.36 -14.24
C ALA A 93 17.89 17.04 -14.27
N ILE A 94 16.64 17.05 -14.77
CA ILE A 94 15.85 15.83 -14.96
C ILE A 94 16.53 14.87 -15.95
N ARG A 95 17.03 15.37 -17.09
CA ARG A 95 17.72 14.52 -18.09
C ARG A 95 18.96 13.85 -17.50
N VAL A 96 19.75 14.59 -16.71
CA VAL A 96 20.93 14.04 -16.03
C VAL A 96 20.53 12.99 -14.99
N ALA A 97 19.57 13.31 -14.12
CA ALA A 97 19.09 12.37 -13.10
C ALA A 97 18.60 11.05 -13.72
N LYS A 98 17.83 11.13 -14.81
CA LYS A 98 17.36 9.95 -15.56
C LYS A 98 18.53 9.10 -16.08
N ALA A 99 19.52 9.72 -16.72
CA ALA A 99 20.68 9.02 -17.27
C ALA A 99 21.49 8.31 -16.16
N THR A 100 21.68 8.96 -15.02
CA THR A 100 22.35 8.37 -13.86
C THR A 100 21.57 7.18 -13.30
N ILE A 101 20.26 7.31 -13.09
CA ILE A 101 19.40 6.22 -12.59
C ILE A 101 19.46 5.03 -13.56
N GLN A 102 19.37 5.28 -14.87
CA GLN A 102 19.47 4.21 -15.88
C GLN A 102 20.83 3.49 -15.82
N SER A 103 21.93 4.25 -15.72
CA SER A 103 23.27 3.67 -15.59
C SER A 103 23.41 2.82 -14.33
N LEU A 104 22.79 3.20 -13.21
CA LEU A 104 22.81 2.40 -11.98
C LEU A 104 22.04 1.08 -12.15
N ILE A 105 20.91 1.11 -12.84
CA ILE A 105 20.12 -0.10 -13.14
C ILE A 105 20.89 -1.04 -14.08
N ASP A 106 21.50 -0.50 -15.13
CA ASP A 106 22.22 -1.29 -16.14
C ASP A 106 23.49 -1.95 -15.59
N THR A 107 24.10 -1.34 -14.56
CA THR A 107 25.32 -1.83 -13.91
C THR A 107 25.06 -2.62 -12.63
N ALA A 108 23.79 -2.74 -12.20
CA ALA A 108 23.44 -3.51 -11.03
C ALA A 108 23.83 -4.99 -11.24
N PRO A 109 24.53 -5.62 -10.28
CA PRO A 109 24.87 -7.03 -10.40
C PRO A 109 23.58 -7.83 -10.53
N ARG A 110 23.48 -8.68 -11.56
CA ARG A 110 22.35 -9.59 -11.70
C ARG A 110 22.33 -10.47 -10.46
N GLN A 111 21.19 -10.51 -9.77
CA GLN A 111 20.95 -11.57 -8.81
C GLN A 111 20.79 -12.86 -9.63
N GLU A 112 21.86 -13.66 -9.71
CA GLU A 112 21.76 -15.01 -10.23
C GLU A 112 20.93 -15.86 -9.23
N PRO A 113 20.05 -16.75 -9.73
CA PRO A 113 19.17 -17.57 -8.91
C PRO A 113 19.90 -18.61 -8.05
#